data_AF-A0A150U3L6-F1
#
_entry.id   AF-A0A150U3L6-F1
#
_cell.length_a   1.000
_cell.length_b   1.000
_cell.length_c   1.000
_cell.angle_alpha   90.00
_cell.angle_beta   90.00
_cell.angle_gamma   90.00
#
_symmetry.space_group_name_H-M   'P 1'
#
loop_
_entity.id
_entity.type
_entity.pdbx_description
1 polymer ?
#
loop_
_entity_poly.entity_id
_entity_poly.type
_entity_poly.pdbx_seq_one_letter_code
_entity_poly.pdbx_strand_id
1 'polypeptide(L)'
;MLDVRLLLCAAPALLAACSSGELAGTEPSEQLASAVAQTASLAPTSDVALDKIWGGGGTAPIFKLVDDGTSFAASDGGGTFARSAPGAATASLTLGYSGAPAGGARQVVVNVQAWAINGGAGTVRVHLYDGDTLLGSGPARALSASQQNLSETFGGLAVANGDRLRTQLVFQNTAGTGSLVSSIVWIDVTTPDDDGGGTPPDEEPVVSDKLVPRSGAWWGAYNSSRNHGWDWGLAIKDFEAKAGRKLDIVYRYHDWGTTDNGVFPDRFETAQMNEGYIVHLSWESRRYSAGQNVTWTEIANGSQDAVIRAAAERAKNAPGKFMIAFDHEMDNTDVHSADGPDADYVAAYRRIVDMFRAAGATNVVWVWTPMGWSGTRARLPALYPGDTYVDWIGYDPYNFYECNGSGWKDPATTFGSHYDWMHAPAQMAWHGEKPYILSEFSSHEDPADPNRKGQWMRGIVDAMKRYPDIKAVQFYNSNVTHRSPCKLAVDSSSQSVAGYAAAGSDPYVNQPHH
;
A
#
# COMPACT_ATOMS: atom_id res chain seq x y z
N MET A 1 -6.76 -33.92 51.50
CA MET A 1 -6.41 -35.26 52.03
C MET A 1 -6.08 -36.09 50.80
N LEU A 2 -4.87 -36.55 50.49
CA LEU A 2 -3.72 -36.93 51.29
C LEU A 2 -2.42 -36.39 50.66
N ASP A 3 -1.40 -36.32 51.48
CA ASP A 3 -0.11 -35.70 51.27
C ASP A 3 0.99 -36.80 51.31
N VAL A 4 2.19 -36.47 50.80
CA VAL A 4 3.52 -36.85 51.36
C VAL A 4 4.25 -38.17 50.96
N ARG A 5 5.37 -37.97 50.21
CA ARG A 5 6.79 -38.41 50.42
C ARG A 5 7.20 -39.89 50.10
N LEU A 6 8.43 -40.30 49.71
CA LEU A 6 9.80 -39.72 49.62
C LEU A 6 10.83 -40.70 48.97
N LEU A 7 12.03 -40.17 48.63
CA LEU A 7 13.43 -40.77 48.63
C LEU A 7 13.89 -41.69 47.45
N LEU A 8 15.14 -41.72 46.93
CA LEU A 8 16.48 -41.23 47.36
C LEU A 8 17.52 -41.30 46.18
N CYS A 9 18.17 -40.17 45.85
CA CYS A 9 19.63 -39.90 45.79
C CYS A 9 20.69 -40.88 45.20
N ALA A 10 21.58 -40.35 44.33
CA ALA A 10 23.05 -40.51 44.39
C ALA A 10 23.82 -39.52 43.47
N ALA A 11 24.81 -38.83 44.03
CA ALA A 11 25.93 -38.10 43.38
C ALA A 11 27.25 -38.67 43.93
N PRO A 12 28.46 -38.43 43.34
CA PRO A 12 29.31 -37.27 43.70
C PRO A 12 30.28 -36.77 42.57
N ALA A 13 30.55 -35.47 42.38
CA ALA A 13 31.55 -34.54 43.00
C ALA A 13 32.92 -34.41 42.25
N LEU A 14 33.39 -33.16 42.01
CA LEU A 14 34.66 -32.58 42.54
C LEU A 14 35.01 -31.17 41.98
N LEU A 15 35.29 -30.22 42.92
CA LEU A 15 36.28 -29.10 42.98
C LEU A 15 36.34 -28.03 41.84
N ALA A 16 36.66 -26.74 42.03
CA ALA A 16 36.65 -25.70 43.09
C ALA A 16 37.38 -24.47 42.50
N ALA A 17 36.93 -23.23 42.80
CA ALA A 17 37.77 -22.06 43.15
C ALA A 17 36.95 -20.76 43.20
N CYS A 18 37.14 -19.99 44.27
CA CYS A 18 36.63 -18.62 44.46
C CYS A 18 37.58 -17.59 43.85
N SER A 19 37.04 -16.48 43.31
CA SER A 19 37.73 -15.18 43.26
C SER A 19 36.73 -14.06 43.02
N SER A 20 36.81 -13.03 43.87
CA SER A 20 36.11 -11.76 43.89
C SER A 20 36.44 -10.85 42.70
N GLY A 21 35.48 -10.01 42.28
CA GLY A 21 35.70 -8.86 41.42
C GLY A 21 34.39 -8.17 41.02
N GLU A 22 34.08 -7.03 41.64
CA GLU A 22 33.23 -6.00 41.04
C GLU A 22 33.81 -5.61 39.66
N LEU A 23 32.94 -5.35 38.67
CA LEU A 23 33.05 -4.23 37.71
C LEU A 23 31.91 -4.26 36.68
N ALA A 24 31.26 -3.10 36.57
CA ALA A 24 30.77 -2.43 35.37
C ALA A 24 29.88 -3.18 34.35
N GLY A 25 28.70 -2.60 34.12
CA GLY A 25 27.81 -2.96 33.03
C GLY A 25 28.48 -2.88 31.66
N THR A 26 28.11 -3.83 30.81
CA THR A 26 28.36 -3.79 29.38
C THR A 26 27.00 -3.84 28.69
N GLU A 27 26.56 -2.68 28.19
CA GLU A 27 25.55 -2.61 27.14
C GLU A 27 26.08 -3.34 25.89
N PRO A 28 25.26 -4.12 25.17
CA PRO A 28 25.64 -4.63 23.87
C PRO A 28 25.61 -3.46 22.86
N SER A 29 26.78 -3.19 22.27
CA SER A 29 26.96 -2.25 21.18
C SER A 29 26.03 -2.57 20.00
N GLU A 30 25.10 -1.67 19.70
CA GLU A 30 24.45 -1.60 18.38
C GLU A 30 25.52 -1.30 17.32
N GLN A 31 25.75 -2.26 16.41
CA GLN A 31 26.37 -1.95 15.14
C GLN A 31 25.33 -1.23 14.28
N LEU A 32 25.39 0.10 14.28
CA LEU A 32 24.80 0.92 13.23
C LEU A 32 25.52 0.59 11.93
N ALA A 33 24.90 -0.23 11.08
CA ALA A 33 25.28 -0.32 9.68
C ALA A 33 24.84 0.99 9.01
N SER A 34 25.78 1.88 8.68
CA SER A 34 25.44 3.03 7.82
C SER A 34 25.12 2.49 6.42
N ALA A 35 23.88 2.65 5.97
CA ALA A 35 23.51 2.34 4.61
C ALA A 35 24.13 3.39 3.67
N VAL A 36 25.06 2.95 2.82
CA VAL A 36 25.76 3.80 1.85
C VAL A 36 24.83 4.12 0.68
N ALA A 37 24.80 5.37 0.22
CA ALA A 37 24.03 5.84 -0.93
C ALA A 37 24.19 4.89 -2.12
N GLN A 38 23.07 4.36 -2.60
CA GLN A 38 23.04 3.47 -3.74
C GLN A 38 22.84 4.29 -5.01
N THR A 39 23.71 4.10 -6.00
CA THR A 39 23.53 4.67 -7.34
C THR A 39 23.18 3.55 -8.32
N ALA A 40 22.11 3.74 -9.10
CA ALA A 40 21.73 2.83 -10.17
C ALA A 40 21.60 3.57 -11.50
N SER A 41 22.03 2.93 -12.58
CA SER A 41 21.97 3.50 -13.93
C SER A 41 20.79 2.93 -14.72
N LEU A 42 20.03 3.80 -15.37
CA LEU A 42 18.81 3.44 -16.11
C LEU A 42 18.89 3.96 -17.55
N ALA A 43 18.71 3.05 -18.51
CA ALA A 43 18.46 3.39 -19.90
C ALA A 43 16.98 3.81 -20.10
N PRO A 44 16.65 4.63 -21.12
CA PRO A 44 15.29 5.05 -21.38
C PRO A 44 14.43 3.86 -21.85
N THR A 45 13.16 3.86 -21.45
CA THR A 45 12.21 2.77 -21.72
C THR A 45 10.97 3.20 -22.50
N SER A 46 10.79 4.51 -22.75
CA SER A 46 9.64 5.03 -23.49
C SER A 46 9.88 6.39 -24.14
N ASP A 47 9.17 6.63 -25.25
CA ASP A 47 8.99 7.95 -25.86
C ASP A 47 7.82 8.66 -25.15
N VAL A 48 8.09 9.76 -24.46
CA VAL A 48 7.06 10.49 -23.70
C VAL A 48 6.47 11.62 -24.53
N ALA A 49 7.34 12.40 -25.19
CA ALA A 49 6.94 13.44 -26.12
C ALA A 49 8.05 13.71 -27.15
N LEU A 50 7.67 13.94 -28.40
CA LEU A 50 8.58 14.20 -29.51
C LEU A 50 8.10 15.44 -30.26
N ASP A 51 8.91 16.51 -30.31
CA ASP A 51 8.69 17.65 -31.20
C ASP A 51 9.81 17.72 -32.24
N LYS A 52 9.47 17.48 -33.50
CA LYS A 52 10.40 17.52 -34.66
C LYS A 52 11.64 16.63 -34.47
N ILE A 53 11.47 15.47 -33.85
CA ILE A 53 12.51 14.44 -33.69
C ILE A 53 12.30 13.31 -34.69
N TRP A 54 13.39 12.88 -35.32
CA TRP A 54 13.44 11.87 -36.36
C TRP A 54 14.53 10.85 -36.02
N GLY A 55 14.28 9.56 -36.30
CA GLY A 55 15.29 8.51 -36.16
C GLY A 55 16.24 8.45 -37.36
N GLY A 56 17.53 8.24 -37.11
CA GLY A 56 18.51 7.83 -38.11
C GLY A 56 18.91 6.37 -37.87
N GLY A 57 18.88 5.54 -38.92
CA GLY A 57 19.36 4.15 -38.85
C GLY A 57 18.36 3.07 -38.41
N GLY A 58 17.14 3.43 -37.97
CA GLY A 58 16.13 2.46 -37.52
C GLY A 58 14.68 2.97 -37.54
N THR A 59 13.71 2.09 -37.27
CA THR A 59 12.28 2.42 -37.13
C THR A 59 11.93 2.69 -35.67
N ALA A 60 10.94 3.58 -35.44
CA ALA A 60 10.38 3.90 -34.13
C ALA A 60 10.06 2.64 -33.28
N PRO A 61 10.09 2.73 -31.93
CA PRO A 61 10.16 3.95 -31.11
C PRO A 61 11.57 4.59 -31.01
N ILE A 62 11.64 5.90 -30.77
CA ILE A 62 12.87 6.70 -30.77
C ILE A 62 13.78 6.36 -29.59
N PHE A 63 13.23 6.03 -28.42
CA PHE A 63 14.03 5.68 -27.24
C PHE A 63 14.96 4.48 -27.51
N LYS A 64 14.56 3.55 -28.38
CA LYS A 64 15.38 2.40 -28.81
C LYS A 64 16.56 2.73 -29.72
N LEU A 65 16.64 3.98 -30.16
CA LEU A 65 17.76 4.49 -30.95
C LEU A 65 18.78 5.22 -30.07
N VAL A 66 18.52 5.27 -28.75
CA VAL A 66 19.38 5.95 -27.77
C VAL A 66 19.57 5.13 -26.49
N ASP A 67 19.19 3.85 -26.48
CA ASP A 67 19.26 2.94 -25.33
C ASP A 67 20.43 1.95 -25.40
N ASP A 68 21.52 2.33 -26.08
CA ASP A 68 22.74 1.51 -26.28
C ASP A 68 23.39 0.98 -24.98
N GLY A 69 22.96 1.45 -23.82
CA GLY A 69 23.40 1.01 -22.51
C GLY A 69 23.53 2.16 -21.52
N THR A 70 24.30 1.96 -20.46
CA THR A 70 24.48 2.93 -19.36
C THR A 70 25.92 3.40 -19.22
N SER A 71 26.67 3.43 -20.32
CA SER A 71 28.01 4.01 -20.37
C SER A 71 28.33 4.54 -21.76
N PHE A 72 29.17 5.58 -21.87
CA PHE A 72 29.56 6.11 -23.17
C PHE A 72 30.31 5.09 -24.04
N ALA A 73 30.96 4.09 -23.43
CA ALA A 73 31.62 3.01 -24.16
C ALA A 73 30.65 2.02 -24.79
N ALA A 74 29.40 1.98 -24.31
CA ALA A 74 28.35 1.13 -24.87
C ALA A 74 27.71 1.73 -26.13
N SER A 75 27.87 3.04 -26.36
CA SER A 75 27.32 3.71 -27.53
C SER A 75 27.82 3.08 -28.83
N ASP A 76 26.91 2.91 -29.78
CA ASP A 76 27.21 2.36 -31.11
C ASP A 76 27.91 3.38 -32.04
N GLY A 77 28.16 4.59 -31.55
CA GLY A 77 28.84 5.66 -32.29
C GLY A 77 27.98 6.27 -33.41
N GLY A 78 26.65 6.22 -33.29
CA GLY A 78 25.71 6.78 -34.27
C GLY A 78 25.26 5.78 -35.33
N GLY A 79 25.33 4.48 -35.05
CA GLY A 79 24.69 3.43 -35.84
C GLY A 79 23.17 3.59 -35.84
N THR A 80 22.62 3.89 -34.66
CA THR A 80 21.26 4.35 -34.44
C THR A 80 21.26 5.63 -33.62
N PHE A 81 20.37 6.57 -33.96
CA PHE A 81 20.33 7.85 -33.24
C PHE A 81 18.98 8.58 -33.37
N ALA A 82 18.71 9.45 -32.42
CA ALA A 82 17.66 10.47 -32.51
C ALA A 82 18.26 11.79 -33.03
N ARG A 83 17.55 12.49 -33.91
CA ARG A 83 17.97 13.80 -34.41
C ARG A 83 16.84 14.80 -34.56
N SER A 84 17.18 16.08 -34.48
CA SER A 84 16.26 17.15 -34.88
C SER A 84 15.96 17.10 -36.38
N ALA A 85 14.75 17.48 -36.77
CA ALA A 85 14.41 17.69 -38.18
C ALA A 85 15.39 18.67 -38.83
N PRO A 86 15.82 18.44 -40.09
CA PRO A 86 16.79 19.31 -40.75
C PRO A 86 16.35 20.78 -40.77
N GLY A 87 17.23 21.68 -40.32
CA GLY A 87 16.98 23.13 -40.28
C GLY A 87 15.93 23.61 -39.26
N ALA A 88 15.35 22.72 -38.45
CA ALA A 88 14.40 23.12 -37.41
C ALA A 88 15.11 23.96 -36.33
N ALA A 89 14.63 25.18 -36.11
CA ALA A 89 15.21 26.10 -35.12
C ALA A 89 15.17 25.53 -33.69
N THR A 90 14.10 24.82 -33.34
CA THR A 90 13.95 24.09 -32.07
C THR A 90 13.36 22.71 -32.34
N ALA A 91 13.83 21.71 -31.58
CA ALA A 91 13.25 20.37 -31.50
C ALA A 91 13.43 19.82 -30.07
N SER A 92 12.57 18.92 -29.62
CA SER A 92 12.69 18.31 -28.29
C SER A 92 12.36 16.81 -28.25
N LEU A 93 13.16 16.08 -27.46
CA LEU A 93 13.03 14.65 -27.21
C LEU A 93 12.82 14.45 -25.71
N THR A 94 11.62 14.03 -25.29
CA THR A 94 11.33 13.66 -23.90
C THR A 94 11.28 12.13 -23.75
N LEU A 95 12.12 11.59 -22.88
CA LEU A 95 12.29 10.16 -22.62
C LEU A 95 11.83 9.80 -21.20
N GLY A 96 11.23 8.62 -21.04
CA GLY A 96 10.84 8.05 -19.75
C GLY A 96 11.74 6.88 -19.34
N TYR A 97 11.79 6.63 -18.03
CA TYR A 97 12.61 5.60 -17.41
C TYR A 97 11.77 4.74 -16.49
N SER A 98 12.19 3.49 -16.27
CA SER A 98 11.56 2.56 -15.34
C SER A 98 12.61 1.62 -14.72
N GLY A 99 12.33 1.10 -13.54
CA GLY A 99 13.26 0.24 -12.80
C GLY A 99 14.21 1.01 -11.88
N ALA A 100 13.84 2.23 -11.48
CA ALA A 100 14.63 3.02 -10.55
C ALA A 100 14.68 2.36 -9.15
N PRO A 101 15.77 2.57 -8.38
CA PRO A 101 15.85 2.08 -7.02
C PRO A 101 14.70 2.57 -6.14
N ALA A 102 14.31 1.74 -5.17
CA ALA A 102 13.45 2.16 -4.09
C ALA A 102 14.12 3.30 -3.29
N GLY A 103 13.35 4.27 -2.81
CA GLY A 103 13.87 5.45 -2.10
C GLY A 103 14.01 6.71 -2.96
N GLY A 104 13.66 6.66 -4.24
CA GLY A 104 13.56 7.85 -5.07
C GLY A 104 14.90 8.38 -5.57
N ALA A 105 15.04 9.69 -5.78
CA ALA A 105 16.28 10.31 -6.25
C ALA A 105 16.61 11.59 -5.48
N ARG A 106 17.80 11.63 -4.86
CA ARG A 106 18.40 12.84 -4.25
C ARG A 106 19.33 13.55 -5.22
N GLN A 107 19.91 12.78 -6.12
CA GLN A 107 20.70 13.27 -7.24
C GLN A 107 20.42 12.42 -8.48
N VAL A 108 20.34 13.07 -9.63
CA VAL A 108 20.29 12.42 -10.93
C VAL A 108 21.40 13.00 -11.79
N VAL A 109 22.23 12.15 -12.38
CA VAL A 109 23.15 12.54 -13.45
C VAL A 109 22.54 12.10 -14.77
N VAL A 110 22.26 13.05 -15.66
CA VAL A 110 21.79 12.74 -17.03
C VAL A 110 23.00 12.72 -17.95
N ASN A 111 23.22 11.60 -18.62
CA ASN A 111 24.35 11.40 -19.53
C ASN A 111 23.83 11.31 -20.97
N VAL A 112 24.47 12.07 -21.87
CA VAL A 112 24.05 12.21 -23.27
C VAL A 112 25.28 12.25 -24.17
N GLN A 113 25.29 11.49 -25.26
CA GLN A 113 26.23 11.74 -26.36
C GLN A 113 25.54 12.51 -27.47
N ALA A 114 26.05 13.70 -27.83
CA ALA A 114 25.44 14.58 -28.82
C ALA A 114 26.44 15.27 -29.74
N TRP A 115 26.01 15.61 -30.96
CA TRP A 115 26.79 16.36 -31.96
C TRP A 115 25.89 16.95 -33.05
N ALA A 116 26.48 17.70 -33.98
CA ALA A 116 25.82 18.25 -35.15
C ALA A 116 26.24 17.53 -36.44
N ILE A 117 25.30 17.36 -37.37
CA ILE A 117 25.53 16.72 -38.67
C ILE A 117 25.04 17.60 -39.82
N ASN A 118 25.56 17.34 -41.03
CA ASN A 118 25.08 17.92 -42.29
C ASN A 118 25.02 19.46 -42.28
N GLY A 119 26.02 20.11 -41.68
CA GLY A 119 26.10 21.57 -41.58
C GLY A 119 25.26 22.20 -40.46
N GLY A 120 24.69 21.39 -39.56
CA GLY A 120 24.02 21.89 -38.36
C GLY A 120 25.00 22.54 -37.39
N ALA A 121 24.51 23.51 -36.61
CA ALA A 121 25.24 24.10 -35.49
C ALA A 121 24.24 24.61 -34.46
N GLY A 122 24.60 24.59 -33.18
CA GLY A 122 23.68 25.01 -32.13
C GLY A 122 23.99 24.40 -30.78
N THR A 123 22.96 24.23 -29.95
CA THR A 123 23.11 23.71 -28.58
C THR A 123 22.12 22.60 -28.27
N VAL A 124 22.49 21.74 -27.32
CA VAL A 124 21.55 20.89 -26.58
C VAL A 124 21.44 21.36 -25.13
N ARG A 125 20.23 21.39 -24.59
CA ARG A 125 19.97 21.60 -23.17
C ARG A 125 19.20 20.41 -22.62
N VAL A 126 19.58 19.94 -21.43
CA VAL A 126 18.86 18.89 -20.71
C VAL A 126 17.94 19.52 -19.67
N HIS A 127 16.69 19.10 -19.64
CA HIS A 127 15.75 19.34 -18.55
C HIS A 127 15.42 18.02 -17.87
N LEU A 128 15.31 18.04 -16.54
CA LEU A 128 14.90 16.90 -15.74
C LEU A 128 13.52 17.17 -15.14
N TYR A 129 12.63 16.19 -15.20
CA TYR A 129 11.27 16.28 -14.66
C TYR A 129 10.94 15.12 -13.72
N ASP A 130 10.00 15.34 -12.82
CA ASP A 130 9.21 14.32 -12.12
C ASP A 130 7.78 14.35 -12.66
N GLY A 131 7.42 13.36 -13.49
CA GLY A 131 6.20 13.41 -14.29
C GLY A 131 6.22 14.64 -15.20
N ASP A 132 5.28 15.57 -14.98
CA ASP A 132 5.18 16.83 -15.73
C ASP A 132 5.85 18.03 -15.02
N THR A 133 6.36 17.83 -13.80
CA THR A 133 6.96 18.89 -12.99
C THR A 133 8.45 19.05 -13.31
N LEU A 134 8.86 20.23 -13.77
CA LEU A 134 10.27 20.53 -14.03
C LEU A 134 11.07 20.62 -12.73
N LEU A 135 12.07 19.74 -12.57
CA LEU A 135 12.98 19.73 -11.42
C LEU A 135 14.17 20.65 -11.63
N GLY A 136 14.66 20.76 -12.87
CA GLY A 136 15.84 21.56 -13.17
C GLY A 136 16.17 21.62 -14.65
N SER A 137 16.96 22.63 -14.99
CA SER A 137 17.46 22.86 -16.35
C SER A 137 18.97 22.97 -16.32
N GLY A 138 19.65 22.12 -17.08
CA GLY A 138 21.08 22.22 -17.30
C GLY A 138 21.45 23.44 -18.17
N PRO A 139 22.74 23.78 -18.26
CA PRO A 139 23.21 24.78 -19.20
C PRO A 139 22.99 24.32 -20.65
N ALA A 140 22.88 25.29 -21.57
CA ALA A 140 22.94 24.96 -22.99
C ALA A 140 24.38 24.63 -23.40
N ARG A 141 24.61 23.44 -23.95
CA ARG A 141 25.92 22.96 -24.40
C ARG A 141 26.05 23.10 -25.91
N ALA A 142 27.06 23.83 -26.36
CA ALA A 142 27.36 23.97 -27.79
C ALA A 142 27.78 22.63 -28.39
N LEU A 143 27.20 22.31 -29.56
CA LEU A 143 27.48 21.10 -30.31
C LEU A 143 28.40 21.39 -31.49
N SER A 144 29.40 20.53 -31.65
CA SER A 144 30.35 20.53 -32.76
C SER A 144 30.00 19.44 -33.78
N ALA A 145 30.76 19.35 -34.87
CA ALA A 145 30.64 18.25 -35.83
C ALA A 145 31.18 16.91 -35.30
N SER A 146 31.86 16.91 -34.15
CA SER A 146 32.40 15.72 -33.49
C SER A 146 31.50 15.30 -32.32
N GLN A 147 31.44 13.99 -32.05
CA GLN A 147 30.73 13.42 -30.90
C GLN A 147 31.26 13.99 -29.57
N GLN A 148 30.33 14.42 -28.72
CA GLN A 148 30.62 14.95 -27.39
C GLN A 148 29.81 14.16 -26.36
N ASN A 149 30.51 13.68 -25.33
CA ASN A 149 29.89 13.09 -24.15
C ASN A 149 29.61 14.20 -23.13
N LEU A 150 28.37 14.31 -22.69
CA LEU A 150 27.87 15.37 -21.82
C LEU A 150 27.20 14.72 -20.61
N SER A 151 27.48 15.23 -19.42
CA SER A 151 26.84 14.80 -18.18
C SER A 151 26.35 16.03 -17.42
N GLU A 152 25.07 16.02 -17.02
CA GLU A 152 24.47 17.09 -16.22
C GLU A 152 23.98 16.53 -14.90
N THR A 153 24.49 17.07 -13.80
CA THR A 153 24.13 16.66 -12.44
C THR A 153 23.04 17.56 -11.88
N PHE A 154 21.95 16.94 -11.45
CA PHE A 154 20.84 17.57 -10.74
C PHE A 154 20.86 17.04 -9.31
N GLY A 155 21.31 17.86 -8.36
CA GLY A 155 21.39 17.51 -6.94
C GLY A 155 20.31 18.21 -6.11
N GLY A 156 20.17 17.79 -4.85
CA GLY A 156 19.18 18.38 -3.93
C GLY A 156 17.74 18.05 -4.30
N LEU A 157 17.54 16.99 -5.08
CA LEU A 157 16.25 16.56 -5.59
C LEU A 157 15.40 15.91 -4.49
N ALA A 158 14.08 16.06 -4.56
CA ALA A 158 13.13 15.39 -3.68
C ALA A 158 12.17 14.56 -4.55
N VAL A 159 12.71 13.63 -5.32
CA VAL A 159 11.91 12.78 -6.23
C VAL A 159 11.52 11.52 -5.49
N ALA A 160 10.24 11.33 -5.19
CA ALA A 160 9.75 10.22 -4.39
C ALA A 160 9.75 8.87 -5.14
N ASN A 161 9.54 8.91 -6.46
CA ASN A 161 9.53 7.73 -7.31
C ASN A 161 10.40 7.97 -8.56
N GLY A 162 11.54 7.29 -8.63
CA GLY A 162 12.46 7.42 -9.77
C GLY A 162 11.88 6.98 -11.11
N ASP A 163 10.84 6.13 -11.14
CA ASP A 163 10.15 5.74 -12.38
C ASP A 163 9.30 6.87 -12.99
N ARG A 164 9.12 7.97 -12.25
CA ARG A 164 8.51 9.20 -12.77
C ARG A 164 9.53 10.13 -13.42
N LEU A 165 10.83 9.87 -13.30
CA LEU A 165 11.85 10.71 -13.91
C LEU A 165 11.68 10.75 -15.42
N ARG A 166 11.77 11.95 -15.99
CA ARG A 166 11.80 12.19 -17.43
C ARG A 166 12.98 13.10 -17.75
N THR A 167 13.62 12.85 -18.89
CA THR A 167 14.65 13.76 -19.43
C THR A 167 14.14 14.35 -20.73
N GLN A 168 14.18 15.67 -20.85
CA GLN A 168 13.93 16.36 -22.12
C GLN A 168 15.24 16.95 -22.65
N LEU A 169 15.63 16.52 -23.85
CA LEU A 169 16.72 17.12 -24.61
C LEU A 169 16.09 18.17 -25.53
N VAL A 170 16.47 19.44 -25.35
CA VAL A 170 16.04 20.55 -26.21
C VAL A 170 17.20 20.94 -27.11
N PHE A 171 17.00 20.74 -28.41
CA PHE A 171 17.93 21.13 -29.45
C PHE A 171 17.57 22.52 -29.97
N GLN A 172 18.54 23.43 -30.00
CA GLN A 172 18.41 24.74 -30.63
C GLN A 172 19.41 24.83 -31.78
N ASN A 173 18.91 24.83 -33.02
CA ASN A 173 19.75 24.93 -34.22
C ASN A 173 19.84 26.37 -34.70
N THR A 174 21.04 26.93 -34.71
CA THR A 174 21.30 28.31 -35.12
C THR A 174 21.76 28.42 -36.58
N ALA A 175 22.07 27.30 -37.24
CA ALA A 175 22.54 27.29 -38.64
C ALA A 175 21.40 27.35 -39.66
N GLY A 176 20.16 27.05 -39.27
CA GLY A 176 19.01 26.97 -40.19
C GLY A 176 19.12 25.83 -41.23
N THR A 177 20.10 24.96 -41.08
CA THR A 177 20.36 23.76 -41.91
C THR A 177 20.89 22.63 -41.04
N GLY A 178 21.00 21.41 -41.57
CA GLY A 178 21.50 20.24 -40.86
C GLY A 178 20.69 19.86 -39.62
N SER A 179 21.22 18.94 -38.81
CA SER A 179 20.53 18.40 -37.63
C SER A 179 21.45 18.34 -36.41
N LEU A 180 20.85 18.37 -35.22
CA LEU A 180 21.50 18.05 -33.95
C LEU A 180 21.07 16.65 -33.52
N VAL A 181 22.00 15.87 -32.98
CA VAL A 181 21.89 14.41 -32.81
C VAL A 181 22.14 14.02 -31.37
N SER A 182 21.48 12.95 -30.91
CA SER A 182 21.82 12.18 -29.72
C SER A 182 21.84 10.68 -30.05
N SER A 183 22.88 9.95 -29.63
CA SER A 183 23.04 8.50 -29.90
C SER A 183 22.90 7.62 -28.68
N ILE A 184 23.13 8.15 -27.48
CA ILE A 184 22.89 7.43 -26.24
C ILE A 184 22.41 8.41 -25.18
N VAL A 185 21.45 7.99 -24.37
CA VAL A 185 20.97 8.70 -23.19
C VAL A 185 20.80 7.69 -22.06
N TRP A 186 21.26 8.02 -20.85
CA TRP A 186 20.88 7.29 -19.64
C TRP A 186 20.92 8.22 -18.43
N ILE A 187 20.35 7.77 -17.32
CA ILE A 187 20.42 8.47 -16.04
C ILE A 187 21.09 7.62 -14.97
N ASP A 188 21.93 8.24 -14.15
CA ASP A 188 22.42 7.65 -12.90
C ASP A 188 21.61 8.26 -11.75
N VAL A 189 20.87 7.43 -11.03
CA VAL A 189 19.98 7.81 -9.94
C VAL A 189 20.65 7.46 -8.62
N THR A 190 20.98 8.47 -7.81
CA THR A 190 21.51 8.30 -6.45
C THR A 190 20.39 8.48 -5.43
N THR A 191 20.16 7.45 -4.61
CA THR A 191 19.22 7.49 -3.47
C THR A 191 19.83 8.24 -2.28
N PRO A 192 19.02 8.75 -1.33
CA PRO A 192 19.53 9.31 -0.08
C PRO A 192 20.38 8.31 0.73
N ASP A 193 21.37 8.81 1.47
CA ASP A 193 21.99 8.12 2.60
C ASP A 193 21.01 8.11 3.78
N ASP A 194 20.91 7.00 4.50
CA ASP A 194 19.99 6.82 5.66
C ASP A 194 20.57 7.46 6.95
N ASP A 195 21.11 8.68 6.83
CA ASP A 195 21.75 9.40 7.94
C ASP A 195 20.66 10.12 8.77
N GLY A 196 20.13 9.42 9.77
CA GLY A 196 18.99 9.80 10.62
C GLY A 196 19.11 11.11 11.42
N GLY A 197 19.17 12.26 10.76
CA GLY A 197 19.31 13.56 11.43
C GLY A 197 19.10 14.78 10.54
N GLY A 198 17.90 14.97 10.01
CA GLY A 198 17.50 16.25 9.42
C GLY A 198 16.13 16.17 8.79
N THR A 199 15.12 16.80 9.39
CA THR A 199 13.75 16.85 8.88
C THR A 199 13.74 17.56 7.51
N PRO A 200 13.45 16.88 6.39
CA PRO A 200 13.32 17.52 5.07
C PRO A 200 12.01 18.33 5.00
N PRO A 201 11.90 19.33 4.11
CA PRO A 201 10.63 19.98 3.85
C PRO A 201 9.69 19.00 3.13
N ASP A 202 8.57 18.66 3.79
CA ASP A 202 7.38 17.91 3.34
C ASP A 202 7.58 16.95 2.15
N GLU A 203 8.27 15.83 2.40
CA GLU A 203 8.04 14.61 1.62
C GLU A 203 6.61 14.11 1.91
N GLU A 204 5.83 13.77 0.88
CA GLU A 204 4.60 13.02 1.11
C GLU A 204 4.99 11.72 1.85
N PRO A 205 4.40 11.49 3.03
CA PRO A 205 4.85 10.42 3.91
C PRO A 205 4.67 9.06 3.21
N VAL A 206 5.58 8.13 3.50
CA VAL A 206 5.54 6.73 2.99
C VAL A 206 4.16 6.12 3.18
N VAL A 207 3.48 6.54 4.25
CA VAL A 207 2.09 6.26 4.55
C VAL A 207 1.38 7.58 4.78
N SER A 208 0.29 7.84 4.05
CA SER A 208 -0.49 9.07 4.21
C SER A 208 -1.08 9.20 5.61
N ASP A 209 -1.52 10.40 5.96
CA ASP A 209 -2.30 10.65 7.19
C ASP A 209 -3.60 9.83 7.29
N LYS A 210 -4.03 9.24 6.18
CA LYS A 210 -5.16 8.32 6.08
C LYS A 210 -4.73 6.86 6.03
N LEU A 211 -3.51 6.54 6.45
CA LEU A 211 -2.95 5.19 6.47
C LEU A 211 -2.83 4.56 5.07
N VAL A 212 -2.75 5.36 4.00
CA VAL A 212 -2.59 4.83 2.63
C VAL A 212 -1.10 4.65 2.34
N PRO A 213 -0.61 3.42 2.12
CA PRO A 213 0.77 3.21 1.73
C PRO A 213 0.97 3.78 0.32
N ARG A 214 2.06 4.53 0.13
CA ARG A 214 2.42 5.13 -1.16
C ARG A 214 2.67 4.07 -2.24
N SER A 215 3.22 2.93 -1.83
CA SER A 215 3.50 1.78 -2.69
C SER A 215 3.11 0.49 -1.98
N GLY A 216 2.61 -0.48 -2.73
CA GLY A 216 2.14 -1.74 -2.15
C GLY A 216 0.82 -1.58 -1.39
N ALA A 217 0.60 -2.45 -0.42
CA ALA A 217 -0.61 -2.52 0.36
C ALA A 217 -0.36 -3.14 1.75
N TRP A 218 -1.30 -2.95 2.68
CA TRP A 218 -1.26 -3.58 3.99
C TRP A 218 -1.78 -5.02 3.98
N TRP A 219 -1.12 -5.89 4.75
CA TRP A 219 -1.50 -7.27 4.99
C TRP A 219 -2.13 -7.44 6.37
N GLY A 220 -3.42 -7.76 6.42
CA GLY A 220 -4.15 -7.90 7.67
C GLY A 220 -4.96 -9.18 7.79
N ALA A 221 -5.53 -9.37 8.98
CA ALA A 221 -6.49 -10.43 9.25
C ALA A 221 -7.42 -10.10 10.43
N TYR A 222 -8.62 -10.68 10.38
CA TYR A 222 -9.42 -10.99 11.57
C TYR A 222 -9.03 -12.37 12.07
N ASN A 223 -8.79 -12.51 13.38
CA ASN A 223 -8.68 -13.81 14.02
C ASN A 223 -9.49 -13.86 15.32
N SER A 224 -10.30 -14.90 15.51
CA SER A 224 -11.14 -15.02 16.70
C SER A 224 -10.33 -15.37 17.95
N SER A 225 -10.52 -14.60 19.02
CA SER A 225 -9.92 -14.88 20.35
C SER A 225 -10.69 -15.89 21.19
N ARG A 226 -11.79 -16.45 20.68
CA ARG A 226 -12.66 -17.38 21.42
C ARG A 226 -11.90 -18.60 21.95
N ASN A 227 -10.95 -19.12 21.19
CA ASN A 227 -10.13 -20.27 21.57
C ASN A 227 -8.92 -19.90 22.47
N HIS A 228 -8.75 -18.61 22.77
CA HIS A 228 -7.67 -18.05 23.57
C HIS A 228 -8.20 -17.37 24.84
N GLY A 229 -9.38 -17.77 25.32
CA GLY A 229 -9.99 -17.19 26.52
C GLY A 229 -10.25 -15.69 26.40
N TRP A 230 -10.54 -15.20 25.18
CA TRP A 230 -10.70 -13.79 24.84
C TRP A 230 -9.41 -12.94 24.96
N ASP A 231 -8.24 -13.58 25.00
CA ASP A 231 -6.96 -12.90 24.82
C ASP A 231 -6.71 -12.64 23.33
N TRP A 232 -7.00 -11.41 22.91
CA TRP A 232 -6.82 -10.97 21.53
C TRP A 232 -5.34 -10.86 21.12
N GLY A 233 -4.44 -10.54 22.06
CA GLY A 233 -3.01 -10.47 21.78
C GLY A 233 -2.44 -11.86 21.47
N LEU A 234 -2.79 -12.86 22.28
CA LEU A 234 -2.38 -14.25 22.05
C LEU A 234 -2.98 -14.82 20.77
N ALA A 235 -4.25 -14.50 20.47
CA ALA A 235 -4.91 -14.96 19.26
C ALA A 235 -4.19 -14.45 18.00
N ILE A 236 -3.79 -13.17 17.96
CA ILE A 236 -3.02 -12.63 16.83
C ILE A 236 -1.64 -13.29 16.74
N LYS A 237 -0.92 -13.43 17.86
CA LYS A 237 0.41 -14.05 17.87
C LYS A 237 0.38 -15.53 17.41
N ASP A 238 -0.67 -16.29 17.73
CA ASP A 238 -0.87 -17.64 17.20
C ASP A 238 -1.12 -17.65 15.69
N PHE A 239 -1.91 -16.69 15.19
CA PHE A 239 -2.14 -16.55 13.75
C PHE A 239 -0.85 -16.21 13.01
N GLU A 240 -0.06 -15.26 13.51
CA GLU A 240 1.21 -14.84 12.91
C GLU A 240 2.24 -15.96 12.88
N ALA A 241 2.28 -16.80 13.92
CA ALA A 241 3.14 -17.99 13.94
C ALA A 241 2.81 -18.96 12.79
N LYS A 242 1.55 -19.04 12.36
CA LYS A 242 1.11 -19.83 11.20
C LYS A 242 1.35 -19.09 9.88
N ALA A 243 1.08 -17.79 9.85
CA ALA A 243 1.25 -16.94 8.68
C ALA A 243 2.73 -16.67 8.33
N GLY A 244 3.65 -16.89 9.27
CA GLY A 244 5.09 -16.74 9.06
C GLY A 244 5.57 -15.28 9.04
N ARG A 245 4.72 -14.32 9.40
CA ARG A 245 5.07 -12.90 9.56
C ARG A 245 4.10 -12.19 10.49
N LYS A 246 4.53 -11.02 10.97
CA LYS A 246 3.67 -10.06 11.65
C LYS A 246 2.65 -9.46 10.68
N LEU A 247 1.42 -9.25 11.15
CA LEU A 247 0.36 -8.54 10.43
C LEU A 247 0.60 -7.02 10.49
N ASP A 248 0.19 -6.33 9.43
CA ASP A 248 0.13 -4.87 9.40
C ASP A 248 -1.18 -4.39 10.05
N ILE A 249 -2.30 -5.02 9.70
CA ILE A 249 -3.64 -4.68 10.20
C ILE A 249 -4.25 -5.83 11.01
N VAL A 250 -4.79 -5.51 12.18
CA VAL A 250 -5.63 -6.43 12.97
C VAL A 250 -7.08 -5.94 12.96
N TYR A 251 -8.00 -6.82 12.58
CA TYR A 251 -9.43 -6.50 12.45
C TYR A 251 -10.25 -7.05 13.62
N ARG A 252 -11.21 -6.27 14.14
CA ARG A 252 -12.13 -6.67 15.23
C ARG A 252 -13.55 -6.10 15.07
N TYR A 253 -14.51 -6.76 15.70
CA TYR A 253 -15.88 -6.25 15.82
C TYR A 253 -16.13 -5.71 17.23
N HIS A 254 -16.73 -4.53 17.29
CA HIS A 254 -17.14 -3.84 18.52
C HIS A 254 -18.63 -3.50 18.44
N ASP A 255 -19.27 -3.34 19.60
CA ASP A 255 -20.71 -3.14 19.71
C ASP A 255 -21.07 -1.79 20.35
N TRP A 256 -22.36 -1.45 20.43
CA TRP A 256 -22.91 -0.26 21.09
C TRP A 256 -23.08 -0.41 22.62
N GLY A 257 -22.48 -1.45 23.19
CA GLY A 257 -22.38 -1.62 24.64
C GLY A 257 -21.55 -0.52 25.30
N THR A 258 -21.54 -0.51 26.63
CA THR A 258 -20.66 0.39 27.42
C THR A 258 -19.65 -0.39 28.26
N THR A 259 -19.61 -1.70 28.10
CA THR A 259 -18.69 -2.65 28.72
C THR A 259 -18.18 -3.62 27.67
N ASP A 260 -17.09 -4.33 27.97
CA ASP A 260 -16.54 -5.39 27.13
C ASP A 260 -16.30 -4.93 25.69
N ASN A 261 -16.97 -5.54 24.70
CA ASN A 261 -16.88 -5.20 23.28
C ASN A 261 -17.42 -3.80 22.93
N GLY A 262 -18.07 -3.09 23.85
CA GLY A 262 -18.51 -1.71 23.64
C GLY A 262 -17.43 -0.65 23.93
N VAL A 263 -16.27 -1.08 24.44
CA VAL A 263 -15.17 -0.19 24.80
C VAL A 263 -14.02 -0.39 23.82
N PHE A 264 -13.82 0.57 22.93
CA PHE A 264 -12.67 0.64 22.03
C PHE A 264 -12.00 2.04 22.03
N PRO A 265 -10.71 2.13 21.68
CA PRO A 265 -9.77 1.01 21.68
C PRO A 265 -9.67 0.36 23.07
N ASP A 266 -9.71 -0.96 23.16
CA ASP A 266 -9.57 -1.67 24.43
C ASP A 266 -8.09 -1.84 24.82
N ARG A 267 -7.82 -2.55 25.92
CA ARG A 267 -6.45 -2.79 26.39
C ARG A 267 -5.60 -3.60 25.40
N PHE A 268 -6.22 -4.50 24.62
CA PHE A 268 -5.51 -5.33 23.64
C PHE A 268 -5.22 -4.51 22.39
N GLU A 269 -6.19 -3.76 21.89
CA GLU A 269 -6.00 -2.86 20.75
C GLU A 269 -4.99 -1.75 21.08
N THR A 270 -5.03 -1.21 22.30
CA THR A 270 -4.02 -0.25 22.77
C THR A 270 -2.62 -0.87 22.80
N ALA A 271 -2.50 -2.11 23.29
CA ALA A 271 -1.22 -2.83 23.26
C ALA A 271 -0.76 -3.11 21.82
N GLN A 272 -1.67 -3.51 20.93
CA GLN A 272 -1.38 -3.75 19.53
C GLN A 272 -0.94 -2.47 18.81
N MET A 273 -1.63 -1.35 19.00
CA MET A 273 -1.20 -0.08 18.45
C MET A 273 0.22 0.31 18.93
N ASN A 274 0.53 0.09 20.22
CA ASN A 274 1.89 0.29 20.75
C ASN A 274 2.93 -0.69 20.19
N GLU A 275 2.52 -1.91 19.83
CA GLU A 275 3.35 -2.89 19.12
C GLU A 275 3.45 -2.58 17.61
N GLY A 276 2.83 -1.51 17.11
CA GLY A 276 2.92 -1.07 15.71
C GLY A 276 1.91 -1.70 14.75
N TYR A 277 0.82 -2.27 15.26
CA TYR A 277 -0.30 -2.71 14.42
C TYR A 277 -1.23 -1.52 14.08
N ILE A 278 -1.74 -1.51 12.87
CA ILE A 278 -2.92 -0.72 12.52
C ILE A 278 -4.15 -1.50 13.00
N VAL A 279 -4.93 -0.93 13.91
CA VAL A 279 -6.23 -1.50 14.28
C VAL A 279 -7.26 -1.03 13.27
N HIS A 280 -8.05 -1.96 12.76
CA HIS A 280 -9.30 -1.68 12.06
C HIS A 280 -10.43 -2.33 12.86
N LEU A 281 -11.53 -1.62 13.06
CA LEU A 281 -12.70 -2.17 13.71
C LEU A 281 -13.98 -1.88 12.96
N SER A 282 -14.90 -2.85 12.94
CA SER A 282 -16.30 -2.60 12.65
C SER A 282 -17.02 -2.32 13.95
N TRP A 283 -17.61 -1.14 14.04
CA TRP A 283 -18.53 -0.80 15.10
C TRP A 283 -19.94 -1.14 14.62
N GLU A 284 -20.52 -2.20 15.19
CA GLU A 284 -21.86 -2.69 14.86
C GLU A 284 -22.93 -2.16 15.83
N SER A 285 -24.01 -1.59 15.31
CA SER A 285 -25.18 -1.00 15.99
C SER A 285 -26.03 -2.03 16.75
N ARG A 286 -25.38 -2.82 17.60
CA ARG A 286 -25.90 -3.93 18.38
C ARG A 286 -25.35 -3.85 19.79
N ARG A 287 -26.01 -4.50 20.73
CA ARG A 287 -25.55 -4.70 22.10
C ARG A 287 -25.54 -6.20 22.33
N TYR A 288 -24.40 -6.84 22.07
CA TYR A 288 -24.31 -8.30 21.99
C TYR A 288 -24.74 -8.98 23.29
N SER A 289 -24.29 -8.47 24.44
CA SER A 289 -24.61 -9.01 25.75
C SER A 289 -26.09 -8.87 26.13
N ALA A 290 -26.78 -7.86 25.57
CA ALA A 290 -28.20 -7.61 25.78
C ALA A 290 -29.09 -8.23 24.69
N GLY A 291 -28.51 -8.72 23.59
CA GLY A 291 -29.26 -9.22 22.43
C GLY A 291 -30.17 -8.16 21.80
N GLN A 292 -29.77 -6.88 21.82
CA GLN A 292 -30.58 -5.75 21.37
C GLN A 292 -29.88 -4.97 20.25
N ASN A 293 -30.62 -4.58 19.21
CA ASN A 293 -30.13 -3.64 18.19
C ASN A 293 -30.33 -2.18 18.64
N VAL A 294 -29.45 -1.32 18.15
CA VAL A 294 -29.58 0.13 18.18
C VAL A 294 -29.87 0.56 16.75
N THR A 295 -30.98 1.24 16.52
CA THR A 295 -31.36 1.64 15.16
C THR A 295 -30.51 2.81 14.66
N TRP A 296 -30.31 2.91 13.35
CA TRP A 296 -29.78 4.09 12.68
C TRP A 296 -30.58 5.34 13.01
N THR A 297 -31.91 5.22 13.14
CA THR A 297 -32.79 6.32 13.56
C THR A 297 -32.41 6.86 14.95
N GLU A 298 -32.18 5.99 15.93
CA GLU A 298 -31.76 6.40 17.28
C GLU A 298 -30.39 7.06 17.30
N ILE A 299 -29.48 6.63 16.43
CA ILE A 299 -28.17 7.26 16.27
C ILE A 299 -28.32 8.62 15.60
N ALA A 300 -29.01 8.68 14.45
CA ALA A 300 -29.24 9.89 13.67
C ALA A 300 -29.93 11.00 14.47
N ASN A 301 -30.91 10.66 15.31
CA ASN A 301 -31.65 11.62 16.13
C ASN A 301 -30.90 12.05 17.41
N GLY A 302 -29.75 11.44 17.71
CA GLY A 302 -28.88 11.79 18.84
C GLY A 302 -29.17 11.09 20.16
N SER A 303 -30.09 10.13 20.19
CA SER A 303 -30.38 9.35 21.41
C SER A 303 -29.16 8.55 21.90
N GLN A 304 -28.20 8.27 21.03
CA GLN A 304 -26.98 7.51 21.33
C GLN A 304 -25.73 8.38 21.53
N ASP A 305 -25.85 9.71 21.57
CA ASP A 305 -24.72 10.64 21.68
C ASP A 305 -23.79 10.37 22.85
N ALA A 306 -24.32 9.91 23.98
CA ALA A 306 -23.50 9.61 25.15
C ALA A 306 -22.50 8.47 24.85
N VAL A 307 -22.92 7.46 24.08
CA VAL A 307 -22.07 6.34 23.65
C VAL A 307 -21.00 6.85 22.67
N ILE A 308 -21.42 7.67 21.68
CA ILE A 308 -20.52 8.26 20.68
C ILE A 308 -19.46 9.15 21.34
N ARG A 309 -19.86 10.02 22.28
CA ARG A 309 -18.93 10.89 23.01
C ARG A 309 -17.92 10.10 23.81
N ALA A 310 -18.34 9.04 24.50
CA ALA A 310 -17.43 8.19 25.27
C ALA A 310 -16.42 7.47 24.36
N ALA A 311 -16.86 7.00 23.19
CA ALA A 311 -15.97 6.39 22.19
C ALA A 311 -14.99 7.42 21.60
N ALA A 312 -15.47 8.61 21.25
CA ALA A 312 -14.65 9.70 20.71
C ALA A 312 -13.54 10.14 21.69
N GLU A 313 -13.85 10.25 22.98
CA GLU A 313 -12.85 10.59 24.01
C GLU A 313 -11.78 9.50 24.16
N ARG A 314 -12.14 8.22 24.05
CA ARG A 314 -11.14 7.13 24.05
C ARG A 314 -10.30 7.15 22.78
N ALA A 315 -10.95 7.29 21.63
CA ALA A 315 -10.29 7.35 20.32
C ALA A 315 -9.23 8.45 20.26
N LYS A 316 -9.58 9.66 20.74
CA LYS A 316 -8.65 10.80 20.84
C LYS A 316 -7.37 10.48 21.62
N ASN A 317 -7.45 9.62 22.63
CA ASN A 317 -6.33 9.26 23.50
C ASN A 317 -5.63 7.96 23.07
N ALA A 318 -5.98 7.39 21.92
CA ALA A 318 -5.33 6.19 21.40
C ALA A 318 -3.88 6.49 20.97
N PRO A 319 -2.94 5.53 21.12
CA PRO A 319 -1.51 5.75 20.87
C PRO A 319 -1.13 5.90 19.38
N GLY A 320 -2.09 5.84 18.46
CA GLY A 320 -1.85 5.98 17.03
C GLY A 320 -3.12 6.22 16.22
N LYS A 321 -2.95 6.21 14.90
CA LYS A 321 -4.08 6.23 13.97
C LYS A 321 -4.67 4.84 13.81
N PHE A 322 -5.98 4.76 13.66
CA PHE A 322 -6.70 3.50 13.50
C PHE A 322 -7.97 3.69 12.66
N MET A 323 -8.51 2.60 12.15
CA MET A 323 -9.62 2.60 11.21
C MET A 323 -10.93 2.20 11.89
N ILE A 324 -12.03 2.89 11.56
CA ILE A 324 -13.38 2.55 12.00
C ILE A 324 -14.29 2.41 10.78
N ALA A 325 -14.98 1.27 10.67
CA ALA A 325 -16.16 1.08 9.83
C ALA A 325 -17.41 1.11 10.71
N PHE A 326 -18.37 1.98 10.40
CA PHE A 326 -19.69 1.96 11.05
C PHE A 326 -20.63 1.05 10.27
N ASP A 327 -21.15 0.01 10.93
CA ASP A 327 -22.07 -0.97 10.36
C ASP A 327 -21.62 -1.44 8.98
N HIS A 328 -20.51 -2.17 8.94
CA HIS A 328 -20.06 -2.83 7.71
C HIS A 328 -21.19 -3.69 7.13
N GLU A 329 -21.19 -3.85 5.81
CA GLU A 329 -22.27 -4.46 5.03
C GLU A 329 -23.66 -3.81 5.26
N MET A 330 -23.75 -2.51 5.50
CA MET A 330 -25.02 -1.79 5.69
C MET A 330 -26.07 -2.02 4.57
N ASP A 331 -25.62 -2.40 3.38
CA ASP A 331 -26.45 -2.76 2.24
C ASP A 331 -27.10 -4.15 2.33
N ASN A 332 -26.63 -5.01 3.24
CA ASN A 332 -27.15 -6.35 3.52
C ASN A 332 -28.51 -6.28 4.25
N THR A 333 -29.59 -6.43 3.49
CA THR A 333 -30.96 -6.34 4.02
C THR A 333 -31.33 -7.47 4.98
N ASP A 334 -30.66 -8.63 4.90
CA ASP A 334 -30.91 -9.74 5.81
C ASP A 334 -30.43 -9.42 7.24
N VAL A 335 -29.50 -8.47 7.34
CA VAL A 335 -28.94 -8.00 8.60
C VAL A 335 -29.60 -6.69 9.06
N HIS A 336 -29.71 -5.71 8.17
CA HIS A 336 -30.02 -4.33 8.53
C HIS A 336 -31.46 -3.88 8.19
N SER A 337 -32.34 -4.79 7.78
CA SER A 337 -33.73 -4.44 7.42
C SER A 337 -34.54 -3.79 8.55
N ALA A 338 -34.16 -4.02 9.81
CA ALA A 338 -34.83 -3.47 10.98
C ALA A 338 -34.13 -2.23 11.56
N ASP A 339 -32.97 -1.82 11.01
CA ASP A 339 -32.14 -0.79 11.63
C ASP A 339 -32.54 0.63 11.22
N GLY A 340 -33.30 0.80 10.13
CA GLY A 340 -33.87 2.08 9.72
C GLY A 340 -33.79 2.33 8.22
N PRO A 341 -34.29 3.49 7.74
CA PRO A 341 -34.17 3.88 6.34
C PRO A 341 -32.71 4.26 5.97
N ASP A 342 -32.34 4.15 4.70
CA ASP A 342 -31.00 4.48 4.20
C ASP A 342 -30.57 5.92 4.53
N ALA A 343 -31.53 6.86 4.54
CA ALA A 343 -31.27 8.25 4.93
C ALA A 343 -30.84 8.37 6.41
N ASP A 344 -31.36 7.50 7.29
CA ASP A 344 -30.96 7.47 8.69
C ASP A 344 -29.58 6.83 8.86
N TYR A 345 -29.20 5.84 8.03
CA TYR A 345 -27.82 5.36 7.99
C TYR A 345 -26.85 6.51 7.66
N VAL A 346 -27.14 7.27 6.60
CA VAL A 346 -26.32 8.43 6.20
C VAL A 346 -26.26 9.48 7.31
N ALA A 347 -27.38 9.81 7.94
CA ALA A 347 -27.43 10.76 9.05
C ALA A 347 -26.68 10.26 10.29
N ALA A 348 -26.80 8.98 10.62
CA ALA A 348 -26.08 8.32 11.71
C ALA A 348 -24.57 8.33 11.49
N TYR A 349 -24.11 7.91 10.29
CA TYR A 349 -22.70 7.93 9.92
C TYR A 349 -22.10 9.32 10.07
N ARG A 350 -22.75 10.33 9.46
CA ARG A 350 -22.29 11.72 9.52
C ARG A 350 -22.23 12.23 10.97
N ARG A 351 -23.23 11.92 11.77
CA ARG A 351 -23.27 12.31 13.18
C ARG A 351 -22.11 11.72 13.98
N ILE A 352 -21.83 10.43 13.82
CA ILE A 352 -20.71 9.75 14.49
C ILE A 352 -19.40 10.47 14.14
N VAL A 353 -19.13 10.65 12.84
CA VAL A 353 -17.91 11.31 12.36
C VAL A 353 -17.79 12.74 12.88
N ASP A 354 -18.86 13.53 12.82
CA ASP A 354 -18.88 14.93 13.27
C ASP A 354 -18.63 15.04 14.77
N MET A 355 -19.17 14.13 15.57
CA MET A 355 -18.91 14.09 17.01
C MET A 355 -17.47 13.70 17.35
N PHE A 356 -16.89 12.74 16.63
CA PHE A 356 -15.47 12.38 16.78
C PHE A 356 -14.56 13.55 16.41
N ARG A 357 -14.86 14.24 15.30
CA ARG A 357 -14.15 15.47 14.90
C ARG A 357 -14.28 16.58 15.94
N ALA A 358 -15.48 16.80 16.49
CA ALA A 358 -15.73 17.80 17.52
C ALA A 358 -15.00 17.51 18.84
N ALA A 359 -14.79 16.23 19.18
CA ALA A 359 -13.98 15.83 20.34
C ALA A 359 -12.46 16.01 20.11
N GLY A 360 -12.04 16.17 18.85
CA GLY A 360 -10.63 16.27 18.45
C GLY A 360 -9.98 14.92 18.14
N ALA A 361 -10.75 13.84 17.94
CA ALA A 361 -10.26 12.52 17.57
C ALA A 361 -9.85 12.48 16.08
N THR A 362 -8.80 13.22 15.73
CA THR A 362 -8.28 13.38 14.35
C THR A 362 -7.43 12.20 13.88
N ASN A 363 -7.15 11.26 14.78
CA ASN A 363 -6.42 10.02 14.53
C ASN A 363 -7.30 8.87 13.98
N VAL A 364 -8.62 9.08 13.86
CA VAL A 364 -9.53 8.08 13.27
C VAL A 364 -9.59 8.22 11.75
N VAL A 365 -9.41 7.10 11.05
CA VAL A 365 -9.59 6.94 9.60
C VAL A 365 -10.93 6.23 9.36
N TRP A 366 -11.80 6.83 8.54
CA TRP A 366 -13.16 6.34 8.34
C TRP A 366 -13.28 5.45 7.12
N VAL A 367 -13.76 4.22 7.32
CA VAL A 367 -13.98 3.22 6.27
C VAL A 367 -15.48 3.09 6.03
N TRP A 368 -15.92 3.14 4.77
CA TRP A 368 -17.29 2.83 4.38
C TRP A 368 -17.29 1.49 3.63
N THR A 369 -17.81 0.44 4.27
CA THR A 369 -17.66 -0.95 3.84
C THR A 369 -19.00 -1.57 3.42
N PRO A 370 -19.42 -1.49 2.16
CA PRO A 370 -20.50 -2.31 1.62
C PRO A 370 -20.12 -3.79 1.52
N MET A 371 -21.12 -4.67 1.44
CA MET A 371 -20.95 -6.11 1.23
C MET A 371 -20.20 -6.45 -0.07
N GLY A 372 -20.31 -5.60 -1.09
CA GLY A 372 -19.71 -5.84 -2.41
C GLY A 372 -20.48 -6.84 -3.30
N TRP A 373 -21.54 -7.46 -2.76
CA TRP A 373 -22.42 -8.36 -3.51
C TRP A 373 -23.18 -7.60 -4.61
N SER A 374 -23.28 -8.20 -5.80
CA SER A 374 -23.92 -7.54 -6.94
C SER A 374 -25.41 -7.28 -6.77
N GLY A 375 -26.08 -8.04 -5.91
CA GLY A 375 -27.53 -7.91 -5.68
C GLY A 375 -27.93 -6.64 -4.92
N THR A 376 -27.02 -6.03 -4.17
CA THR A 376 -27.28 -4.86 -3.31
C THR A 376 -26.70 -3.55 -3.86
N ARG A 377 -25.90 -3.61 -4.93
CA ARG A 377 -25.20 -2.45 -5.54
C ARG A 377 -26.10 -1.26 -5.85
N ALA A 378 -27.34 -1.49 -6.26
CA ALA A 378 -28.29 -0.42 -6.59
C ALA A 378 -28.66 0.47 -5.38
N ARG A 379 -28.51 -0.05 -4.15
CA ARG A 379 -28.79 0.67 -2.90
C ARG A 379 -27.63 1.57 -2.47
N LEU A 380 -26.41 1.26 -2.91
CA LEU A 380 -25.18 1.90 -2.44
C LEU A 380 -25.14 3.43 -2.58
N PRO A 381 -25.58 4.05 -3.69
CA PRO A 381 -25.59 5.51 -3.79
C PRO A 381 -26.46 6.20 -2.72
N ALA A 382 -27.50 5.53 -2.21
CA ALA A 382 -28.37 6.06 -1.15
C ALA A 382 -27.77 5.92 0.26
N LEU A 383 -26.78 5.04 0.42
CA LEU A 383 -26.09 4.75 1.68
C LEU A 383 -24.75 5.47 1.81
N TYR A 384 -24.24 6.08 0.74
CA TYR A 384 -22.95 6.76 0.77
C TYR A 384 -23.04 8.10 1.54
N PRO A 385 -22.27 8.29 2.62
CA PRO A 385 -22.38 9.49 3.45
C PRO A 385 -21.70 10.72 2.85
N GLY A 386 -20.97 10.58 1.74
CA GLY A 386 -20.28 11.64 1.01
C GLY A 386 -18.77 11.68 1.26
N ASP A 387 -18.02 12.15 0.27
CA ASP A 387 -16.54 12.10 0.24
C ASP A 387 -15.84 12.71 1.45
N THR A 388 -16.44 13.74 2.07
CA THR A 388 -15.86 14.41 3.25
C THR A 388 -16.01 13.59 4.52
N TYR A 389 -16.76 12.50 4.50
CA TYR A 389 -16.98 11.60 5.63
C TYR A 389 -16.26 10.26 5.49
N VAL A 390 -15.80 9.92 4.27
CA VAL A 390 -15.19 8.62 3.95
C VAL A 390 -13.73 8.82 3.57
N ASP A 391 -12.83 8.12 4.26
CA ASP A 391 -11.40 8.09 3.92
C ASP A 391 -11.06 6.89 3.03
N TRP A 392 -11.70 5.73 3.27
CA TRP A 392 -11.51 4.48 2.52
C TRP A 392 -12.84 3.82 2.14
N ILE A 393 -12.85 3.13 1.00
CA ILE A 393 -13.96 2.26 0.61
C ILE A 393 -13.60 0.81 0.90
N GLY A 394 -14.36 0.17 1.79
CA GLY A 394 -14.24 -1.26 2.08
C GLY A 394 -15.10 -2.10 1.15
N TYR A 395 -14.83 -3.41 1.05
CA TYR A 395 -15.83 -4.41 0.67
C TYR A 395 -15.37 -5.83 1.00
N ASP A 396 -16.31 -6.78 1.01
CA ASP A 396 -16.09 -8.11 1.62
C ASP A 396 -16.22 -9.27 0.60
N PRO A 397 -15.23 -9.48 -0.29
CA PRO A 397 -15.33 -10.49 -1.34
C PRO A 397 -14.91 -11.88 -0.85
N TYR A 398 -15.83 -12.84 -0.94
CA TYR A 398 -15.58 -14.25 -0.61
C TYR A 398 -15.69 -15.18 -1.82
N ASN A 399 -14.73 -16.10 -1.97
CA ASN A 399 -14.91 -17.29 -2.82
C ASN A 399 -15.62 -18.37 -2.01
N PHE A 400 -16.96 -18.25 -1.89
CA PHE A 400 -17.78 -19.23 -1.18
C PHE A 400 -17.87 -20.58 -1.91
N TYR A 401 -17.71 -20.60 -3.23
CA TYR A 401 -17.82 -21.82 -4.05
C TYR A 401 -19.10 -22.61 -3.70
N GLU A 402 -18.96 -23.91 -3.39
CA GLU A 402 -20.09 -24.78 -3.06
C GLU A 402 -20.91 -24.34 -1.84
N CYS A 403 -20.35 -23.54 -0.92
CA CYS A 403 -21.07 -23.07 0.27
C CYS A 403 -22.36 -22.31 -0.04
N ASN A 404 -22.41 -21.61 -1.17
CA ASN A 404 -23.59 -20.88 -1.64
C ASN A 404 -24.01 -21.31 -3.05
N GLY A 405 -23.56 -22.50 -3.49
CA GLY A 405 -23.86 -23.03 -4.82
C GLY A 405 -23.22 -22.25 -5.98
N SER A 406 -22.21 -21.42 -5.72
CA SER A 406 -21.48 -20.70 -6.77
C SER A 406 -20.34 -21.54 -7.35
N GLY A 407 -19.94 -21.23 -8.57
CA GLY A 407 -18.72 -21.79 -9.17
C GLY A 407 -17.46 -21.22 -8.52
N TRP A 408 -16.35 -21.97 -8.61
CA TRP A 408 -15.07 -21.53 -8.08
C TRP A 408 -14.60 -20.25 -8.76
N LYS A 409 -14.11 -19.30 -7.98
CA LYS A 409 -13.50 -18.06 -8.46
C LYS A 409 -12.06 -17.96 -7.97
N ASP A 410 -11.13 -17.68 -8.89
CA ASP A 410 -9.77 -17.29 -8.51
C ASP A 410 -9.77 -15.93 -7.76
N PRO A 411 -8.65 -15.51 -7.14
CA PRO A 411 -8.58 -14.26 -6.38
C PRO A 411 -8.92 -13.02 -7.22
N ALA A 412 -8.44 -12.94 -8.47
CA ALA A 412 -8.67 -11.77 -9.32
C ALA A 412 -10.16 -11.64 -9.70
N THR A 413 -10.82 -12.77 -9.98
CA THR A 413 -12.26 -12.81 -10.24
C THR A 413 -13.06 -12.49 -8.97
N THR A 414 -12.58 -12.94 -7.81
CA THR A 414 -13.21 -12.70 -6.50
C THR A 414 -13.17 -11.22 -6.13
N PHE A 415 -12.03 -10.56 -6.31
CA PHE A 415 -11.84 -9.15 -5.93
C PHE A 415 -12.41 -8.18 -6.97
N GLY A 416 -12.35 -8.52 -8.25
CA GLY A 416 -12.61 -7.59 -9.35
C GLY A 416 -14.06 -7.18 -9.54
N SER A 417 -15.03 -8.05 -9.22
CA SER A 417 -16.43 -7.79 -9.59
C SER A 417 -17.01 -6.51 -8.99
N HIS A 418 -16.72 -6.23 -7.72
CA HIS A 418 -17.18 -5.00 -7.06
C HIS A 418 -16.26 -3.82 -7.40
N TYR A 419 -14.95 -4.06 -7.42
CA TYR A 419 -13.94 -3.10 -7.81
C TYR A 419 -14.26 -2.46 -9.18
N ASP A 420 -14.39 -3.26 -10.23
CA ASP A 420 -14.66 -2.77 -11.59
C ASP A 420 -15.97 -1.98 -11.67
N TRP A 421 -16.98 -2.39 -10.91
CA TRP A 421 -18.25 -1.66 -10.86
C TRP A 421 -18.12 -0.31 -10.16
N MET A 422 -17.37 -0.23 -9.06
CA MET A 422 -17.11 1.04 -8.36
C MET A 422 -16.26 2.00 -9.18
N HIS A 423 -15.41 1.50 -10.08
CA HIS A 423 -14.57 2.29 -10.99
C HIS A 423 -15.27 2.68 -12.30
N ALA A 424 -16.52 2.28 -12.52
CA ALA A 424 -17.27 2.77 -13.66
C ALA A 424 -17.59 4.27 -13.48
N PRO A 425 -17.66 5.08 -14.57
CA PRO A 425 -17.81 6.54 -14.47
C PRO A 425 -19.03 7.00 -13.66
N ALA A 426 -20.14 6.25 -13.72
CA ALA A 426 -21.35 6.58 -12.98
C ALA A 426 -21.18 6.41 -11.46
N GLN A 427 -20.30 5.50 -11.03
CA GLN A 427 -19.98 5.26 -9.63
C GLN A 427 -18.97 6.29 -9.13
N MET A 428 -17.86 6.47 -9.86
CA MET A 428 -16.84 7.49 -9.52
C MET A 428 -17.42 8.90 -9.42
N ALA A 429 -18.50 9.21 -10.15
CA ALA A 429 -19.18 10.51 -10.07
C ALA A 429 -19.71 10.88 -8.67
N TRP A 430 -19.93 9.91 -7.77
CA TRP A 430 -20.46 10.18 -6.42
C TRP A 430 -19.55 9.83 -5.25
N HIS A 431 -18.46 9.09 -5.46
CA HIS A 431 -17.46 8.78 -4.40
C HIS A 431 -16.02 9.24 -4.71
N GLY A 432 -15.76 9.68 -5.94
CA GLY A 432 -14.45 10.18 -6.36
C GLY A 432 -13.38 9.10 -6.47
N GLU A 433 -12.14 9.48 -6.16
CA GLU A 433 -11.00 8.56 -6.05
C GLU A 433 -10.75 8.28 -4.57
N LYS A 434 -10.83 7.00 -4.17
CA LYS A 434 -10.62 6.56 -2.80
C LYS A 434 -9.74 5.30 -2.79
N PRO A 435 -8.87 5.12 -1.79
CA PRO A 435 -8.21 3.85 -1.56
C PRO A 435 -9.24 2.80 -1.11
N TYR A 436 -9.03 1.56 -1.54
CA TYR A 436 -9.87 0.41 -1.23
C TYR A 436 -9.21 -0.52 -0.22
N ILE A 437 -10.03 -1.07 0.66
CA ILE A 437 -9.66 -2.13 1.60
C ILE A 437 -10.59 -3.33 1.40
N LEU A 438 -10.03 -4.53 1.28
CA LEU A 438 -10.84 -5.74 1.46
C LEU A 438 -11.00 -5.93 2.96
N SER A 439 -12.13 -5.48 3.50
CA SER A 439 -12.38 -5.47 4.95
C SER A 439 -12.48 -6.89 5.48
N GLU A 440 -12.99 -7.79 4.65
CA GLU A 440 -12.95 -9.22 4.85
C GLU A 440 -12.82 -9.96 3.53
N PHE A 441 -11.97 -10.98 3.47
CA PHE A 441 -11.99 -11.90 2.35
C PHE A 441 -11.54 -13.29 2.78
N SER A 442 -12.01 -14.32 2.08
CA SER A 442 -11.50 -15.68 2.21
C SER A 442 -11.97 -16.56 1.03
N SER A 443 -11.46 -17.79 0.99
CA SER A 443 -11.88 -18.83 0.07
C SER A 443 -12.28 -20.09 0.82
N HIS A 444 -13.36 -20.72 0.37
CA HIS A 444 -13.70 -22.08 0.77
C HIS A 444 -12.66 -23.08 0.25
N GLU A 445 -12.56 -24.24 0.91
CA GLU A 445 -11.80 -25.38 0.40
C GLU A 445 -12.50 -26.01 -0.81
N ASP A 446 -11.74 -26.63 -1.70
CA ASP A 446 -12.32 -27.48 -2.75
C ASP A 446 -12.23 -28.94 -2.32
N PRO A 447 -13.35 -29.64 -2.05
CA PRO A 447 -13.30 -31.06 -1.68
C PRO A 447 -12.69 -31.96 -2.76
N ALA A 448 -12.70 -31.53 -4.03
CA ALA A 448 -12.16 -32.29 -5.16
C ALA A 448 -10.66 -32.05 -5.38
N ASP A 449 -10.08 -30.95 -4.88
CA ASP A 449 -8.66 -30.64 -4.96
C ASP A 449 -8.15 -29.94 -3.68
N PRO A 450 -7.52 -30.69 -2.75
CA PRO A 450 -7.05 -30.14 -1.49
C PRO A 450 -5.92 -29.11 -1.64
N ASN A 451 -5.34 -28.92 -2.83
CA ASN A 451 -4.34 -27.88 -3.07
C ASN A 451 -4.96 -26.56 -3.52
N ARG A 452 -6.23 -26.55 -3.95
CA ARG A 452 -6.81 -25.43 -4.69
C ARG A 452 -6.90 -24.15 -3.87
N LYS A 453 -7.29 -24.24 -2.60
CA LYS A 453 -7.28 -23.08 -1.68
C LYS A 453 -5.85 -22.59 -1.42
N GLY A 454 -4.88 -23.49 -1.25
CA GLY A 454 -3.47 -23.11 -1.14
C GLY A 454 -2.94 -22.34 -2.35
N GLN A 455 -3.32 -22.75 -3.56
CA GLN A 455 -2.98 -22.01 -4.79
C GLN A 455 -3.75 -20.69 -4.90
N TRP A 456 -5.01 -20.68 -4.46
CA TRP A 456 -5.81 -19.46 -4.35
C TRP A 456 -5.12 -18.42 -3.46
N MET A 457 -4.63 -18.82 -2.28
CA MET A 457 -3.90 -17.91 -1.40
C MET A 457 -2.66 -17.31 -2.08
N ARG A 458 -1.89 -18.10 -2.82
CA ARG A 458 -0.70 -17.61 -3.56
C ARG A 458 -1.05 -16.55 -4.60
N GLY A 459 -2.25 -16.59 -5.17
CA GLY A 459 -2.71 -15.63 -6.16
C GLY A 459 -3.25 -14.31 -5.59
N ILE A 460 -3.33 -14.14 -4.26
CA ILE A 460 -3.88 -12.93 -3.63
C ILE A 460 -3.11 -11.69 -4.08
N VAL A 461 -1.77 -11.72 -3.99
CA VAL A 461 -0.95 -10.54 -4.28
C VAL A 461 -0.98 -10.17 -5.77
N ASP A 462 -1.01 -11.16 -6.66
CA ASP A 462 -1.17 -10.91 -8.11
C ASP A 462 -2.53 -10.25 -8.41
N ALA A 463 -3.59 -10.66 -7.72
CA ALA A 463 -4.89 -10.00 -7.83
C ALA A 463 -4.85 -8.55 -7.29
N MET A 464 -4.14 -8.29 -6.19
CA MET A 464 -3.96 -6.92 -5.68
C MET A 464 -3.15 -6.04 -6.64
N LYS A 465 -2.10 -6.58 -7.27
CA LYS A 465 -1.32 -5.87 -8.31
C LYS A 465 -2.18 -5.52 -9.54
N ARG A 466 -3.22 -6.32 -9.83
CA ARG A 466 -4.19 -6.05 -10.90
C ARG A 466 -5.21 -4.98 -10.54
N TYR A 467 -5.52 -4.80 -9.26
CA TYR A 467 -6.47 -3.81 -8.74
C TYR A 467 -5.74 -2.85 -7.79
N PRO A 468 -4.89 -1.95 -8.32
CA PRO A 468 -3.88 -1.23 -7.53
C PRO A 468 -4.44 -0.25 -6.50
N ASP A 469 -5.73 0.12 -6.59
CA ASP A 469 -6.39 0.94 -5.58
C ASP A 469 -6.78 0.13 -4.34
N ILE A 470 -6.70 -1.21 -4.38
CA ILE A 470 -6.75 -2.05 -3.19
C ILE A 470 -5.42 -1.90 -2.45
N LYS A 471 -5.44 -1.08 -1.41
CA LYS A 471 -4.29 -0.69 -0.60
C LYS A 471 -4.22 -1.42 0.75
N ALA A 472 -5.19 -2.27 1.05
CA ALA A 472 -5.19 -3.13 2.21
C ALA A 472 -6.09 -4.35 1.99
N VAL A 473 -5.73 -5.49 2.59
CA VAL A 473 -6.57 -6.69 2.62
C VAL A 473 -6.60 -7.32 4.00
N GLN A 474 -7.74 -7.84 4.43
CA GLN A 474 -7.91 -8.48 5.73
C GLN A 474 -8.51 -9.87 5.57
N PHE A 475 -7.69 -10.88 5.82
CA PHE A 475 -8.14 -12.26 5.74
C PHE A 475 -9.11 -12.59 6.89
N TYR A 476 -10.27 -13.15 6.56
CA TYR A 476 -11.23 -13.59 7.57
C TYR A 476 -10.87 -14.99 8.09
N ASN A 477 -10.17 -15.05 9.23
CA ASN A 477 -9.76 -16.32 9.85
C ASN A 477 -10.81 -16.88 10.81
N SER A 478 -11.92 -17.36 10.26
CA SER A 478 -12.96 -18.06 11.04
C SER A 478 -13.81 -18.93 10.14
N ASN A 479 -14.30 -20.06 10.67
CA ASN A 479 -15.26 -20.93 9.97
C ASN A 479 -16.72 -20.58 10.29
N VAL A 480 -16.95 -19.55 11.11
CA VAL A 480 -18.30 -19.11 11.48
C VAL A 480 -18.89 -18.34 10.30
N THR A 481 -19.96 -18.87 9.72
CA THR A 481 -20.81 -18.16 8.75
C THR A 481 -22.28 -18.34 9.13
N HIS A 482 -23.14 -17.42 8.70
CA HIS A 482 -24.57 -17.47 9.00
C HIS A 482 -25.36 -18.54 8.22
N ARG A 483 -24.80 -19.12 7.14
CA ARG A 483 -25.58 -19.90 6.16
C ARG A 483 -25.08 -21.32 5.89
N SER A 484 -23.80 -21.64 6.09
CA SER A 484 -23.23 -22.93 5.70
C SER A 484 -21.92 -23.27 6.46
N PRO A 485 -21.57 -24.57 6.66
CA PRO A 485 -20.27 -24.96 7.21
C PRO A 485 -19.13 -24.69 6.21
N CYS A 486 -18.74 -23.43 6.06
CA CYS A 486 -17.61 -23.06 5.22
C CYS A 486 -16.29 -23.20 5.95
N LYS A 487 -15.31 -23.81 5.28
CA LYS A 487 -13.91 -23.89 5.70
C LYS A 487 -13.13 -22.65 5.23
N LEU A 488 -13.39 -21.50 5.85
CA LEU A 488 -12.77 -20.22 5.48
C LEU A 488 -11.48 -19.94 6.24
N ALA A 489 -11.29 -20.51 7.44
CA ALA A 489 -10.08 -20.30 8.24
C ALA A 489 -8.80 -20.65 7.44
N VAL A 490 -7.71 -19.92 7.71
CA VAL A 490 -6.41 -20.08 7.08
C VAL A 490 -5.85 -21.47 7.33
N ASP A 491 -6.11 -22.02 8.52
CA ASP A 491 -5.67 -23.34 8.98
C ASP A 491 -6.69 -24.45 8.70
N SER A 492 -7.60 -24.23 7.74
CA SER A 492 -8.47 -25.28 7.20
C SER A 492 -7.69 -26.43 6.55
N SER A 493 -6.47 -26.17 6.07
CA SER A 493 -5.53 -27.15 5.53
C SER A 493 -4.08 -26.63 5.62
N SER A 494 -3.10 -27.53 5.59
CA SER A 494 -1.67 -27.12 5.56
C SER A 494 -1.30 -26.42 4.24
N GLN A 495 -1.98 -26.75 3.14
CA GLN A 495 -1.83 -26.09 1.84
C GLN A 495 -2.28 -24.63 1.88
N SER A 496 -3.40 -24.35 2.56
CA SER A 496 -3.92 -23.00 2.79
C SER A 496 -2.93 -22.16 3.60
N VAL A 497 -2.44 -22.68 4.74
CA VAL A 497 -1.40 -22.01 5.56
C VAL A 497 -0.16 -21.69 4.73
N ALA A 498 0.39 -22.69 4.02
CA ALA A 498 1.60 -22.51 3.21
C ALA A 498 1.39 -21.49 2.07
N GLY A 499 0.19 -21.43 1.50
CA GLY A 499 -0.14 -20.46 0.46
C GLY A 499 -0.29 -19.04 0.99
N TYR A 500 -0.94 -18.89 2.14
CA TYR A 500 -1.12 -17.59 2.79
C TYR A 500 0.23 -17.01 3.25
N ALA A 501 1.09 -17.86 3.85
CA ALA A 501 2.44 -17.45 4.24
C ALA A 501 3.30 -17.04 3.05
N ALA A 502 3.24 -17.79 1.95
CA ALA A 502 3.95 -17.43 0.72
C ALA A 502 3.47 -16.09 0.16
N ALA A 503 2.16 -15.87 0.07
CA ALA A 503 1.59 -14.60 -0.39
C ALA A 503 1.97 -13.42 0.51
N GLY A 504 1.87 -13.59 1.84
CA GLY A 504 2.23 -12.55 2.80
C GLY A 504 3.71 -12.16 2.79
N SER A 505 4.60 -13.01 2.25
CA SER A 505 6.03 -12.69 2.10
C SER A 505 6.37 -11.83 0.87
N ASP A 506 5.41 -11.57 -0.03
CA ASP A 506 5.67 -10.72 -1.21
C ASP A 506 5.95 -9.27 -0.77
N PRO A 507 7.02 -8.62 -1.28
CA PRO A 507 7.35 -7.23 -0.96
C PRO A 507 6.21 -6.23 -1.17
N TYR A 508 5.28 -6.52 -2.09
CA TYR A 508 4.10 -5.68 -2.34
C TYR A 508 3.23 -5.51 -1.10
N VAL A 509 3.16 -6.51 -0.23
CA VAL A 509 2.37 -6.48 1.00
C VAL A 509 3.21 -6.51 2.28
N ASN A 510 4.54 -6.50 2.16
CA ASN A 510 5.47 -6.53 3.28
C ASN A 510 6.02 -5.14 3.58
N GLN A 511 5.11 -4.27 4.02
CA GLN A 511 5.43 -2.89 4.37
C GLN A 511 6.37 -2.84 5.59
N PRO A 512 7.30 -1.88 5.66
CA PRO A 512 8.15 -1.72 6.84
C PRO A 512 7.29 -1.37 8.07
N HIS A 513 7.42 -2.17 9.12
CA HIS A 513 6.82 -1.84 10.42
C HIS A 513 7.66 -0.76 11.10
N HIS A 514 7.02 0.30 11.59
CA HIS A 514 7.64 1.36 12.36
C HIS A 514 7.93 0.96 13.81
#